data_AF-A0A2H0BRT4-F1
#
_entry.id   AF-A0A2H0BRT4-F1
#
_cell.length_a   1.000
_cell.length_b   1.000
_cell.length_c   1.000
_cell.angle_alpha   90.00
_cell.angle_beta   90.00
_cell.angle_gamma   90.00
#
_symmetry.space_group_name_H-M   'P 1'
#
loop_
_entity.id
_entity.type
_entity.pdbx_description
1 polymer ?
#
loop_
_entity_poly.entity_id
_entity_poly.type
_entity_poly.pdbx_seq_one_letter_code
_entity_poly.pdbx_strand_id
1 'polypeptide(L)'
;MSNSFLSEQPALEDGPEKAPELSPAVEAIEQDGELDEYAKAEIEAEKAFAEKLEKEKGFLGQAGEEDGSVTQAAAQVQTDEASAMQKDEVMTEVQSILQEGLAPLYATLPPDAKLRFQTKGLEVSTSITDMVKHLKVNTKKVLLLIRDWLLTIPSVNKFFLEQEAKIKTDKIVILEQTRKEDQQNTPL
;
A
#
# COMPACT_ATOMS: atom_id res chain seq x y z
N MET A 1 -12.33 69.89 57.58
CA MET A 1 -13.74 70.13 57.16
C MET A 1 -14.25 68.85 56.54
N SER A 2 -15.24 68.25 57.19
CA SER A 2 -16.03 67.14 56.68
C SER A 2 -16.75 67.54 55.39
N ASN A 3 -17.04 66.57 54.52
CA ASN A 3 -18.43 66.36 54.14
C ASN A 3 -18.65 64.93 53.64
N SER A 4 -19.57 64.26 54.33
CA SER A 4 -20.21 63.00 53.98
C SER A 4 -21.28 63.20 52.91
N PHE A 5 -21.43 62.22 52.01
CA PHE A 5 -22.69 61.88 51.31
C PHE A 5 -22.45 60.51 50.64
N LEU A 6 -22.86 59.37 51.20
CA LEU A 6 -24.19 58.78 51.37
C LEU A 6 -24.97 58.54 50.05
N SER A 7 -25.34 57.28 49.84
CA SER A 7 -26.40 56.69 48.96
C SER A 7 -25.78 55.65 47.99
N GLU A 8 -25.75 54.34 48.28
CA GLU A 8 -26.85 53.37 48.39
C GLU A 8 -27.37 52.85 47.03
N GLN A 9 -26.82 51.68 46.62
CA GLN A 9 -27.43 50.49 45.97
C GLN A 9 -28.22 50.58 44.63
N PRO A 10 -28.60 49.45 43.96
CA PRO A 10 -28.02 48.09 43.88
C PRO A 10 -27.98 47.48 42.43
N ALA A 11 -27.34 46.30 42.34
CA ALA A 11 -27.54 45.13 41.47
C ALA A 11 -28.14 45.25 40.04
N LEU A 12 -27.53 44.54 39.08
CA LEU A 12 -28.23 43.64 38.14
C LEU A 12 -27.22 42.70 37.47
N GLU A 13 -27.29 41.43 37.86
CA GLU A 13 -26.87 40.29 37.05
C GLU A 13 -27.70 40.18 35.76
N ASP A 14 -27.22 39.29 34.89
CA ASP A 14 -27.93 38.58 33.81
C ASP A 14 -27.61 39.08 32.40
N GLY A 15 -26.61 38.42 31.80
CA GLY A 15 -26.31 38.51 30.38
C GLY A 15 -26.89 37.29 29.67
N PRO A 16 -27.89 37.45 28.78
CA PRO A 16 -28.34 36.35 27.95
C PRO A 16 -27.39 36.16 26.75
N GLU A 17 -26.69 35.03 26.79
CA GLU A 17 -26.65 34.02 25.72
C GLU A 17 -26.94 34.55 24.30
N LYS A 18 -25.87 34.88 23.57
CA LYS A 18 -25.92 35.08 22.12
C LYS A 18 -25.59 33.76 21.42
N ALA A 19 -26.62 32.99 21.10
CA ALA A 19 -26.55 31.94 20.09
C ALA A 19 -26.19 32.54 18.72
N PRO A 20 -25.28 31.93 17.94
CA PRO A 20 -25.18 32.20 16.51
C PRO A 20 -26.13 31.28 15.73
N GLU A 21 -27.08 31.92 15.04
CA GLU A 21 -28.00 31.32 14.09
C GLU A 21 -27.29 30.66 12.88
N LEU A 22 -27.93 29.62 12.38
CA LEU A 22 -27.64 28.91 11.14
C LEU A 22 -28.14 29.71 9.92
N SER A 23 -27.24 29.90 8.92
CA SER A 23 -27.41 29.79 7.44
C SER A 23 -28.67 30.35 6.74
N PRO A 24 -28.60 30.91 5.50
CA PRO A 24 -27.96 30.25 4.34
C PRO A 24 -27.35 31.17 3.26
N ALA A 25 -26.16 30.82 2.77
CA ALA A 25 -25.66 31.29 1.48
C ALA A 25 -24.92 30.14 0.78
N VAL A 26 -25.69 29.24 0.17
CA VAL A 26 -25.18 28.33 -0.87
C VAL A 26 -25.47 29.00 -2.20
N GLU A 27 -24.45 29.70 -2.67
CA GLU A 27 -24.38 30.28 -4.00
C GLU A 27 -24.21 29.14 -5.02
N ALA A 28 -25.08 29.15 -6.01
CA ALA A 28 -25.15 28.18 -7.08
C ALA A 28 -23.86 28.21 -7.93
N ILE A 29 -23.27 27.04 -8.13
CA ILE A 29 -22.31 26.81 -9.21
C ILE A 29 -23.01 25.89 -10.19
N GLU A 30 -23.59 26.51 -11.22
CA GLU A 30 -23.83 25.88 -12.51
C GLU A 30 -22.49 25.86 -13.25
N GLN A 31 -21.99 24.67 -13.57
CA GLN A 31 -21.10 24.47 -14.71
C GLN A 31 -21.26 23.05 -15.27
N ASP A 32 -22.14 23.03 -16.25
CA ASP A 32 -22.27 22.08 -17.34
C ASP A 32 -20.99 21.99 -18.20
N GLY A 33 -20.65 20.76 -18.59
CA GLY A 33 -20.01 20.48 -19.88
C GLY A 33 -18.51 20.20 -19.90
N GLU A 34 -18.05 19.03 -19.42
CA GLU A 34 -16.85 18.37 -20.01
C GLU A 34 -16.74 16.89 -19.57
N LEU A 35 -17.66 16.04 -20.05
CA LEU A 35 -17.69 14.59 -19.76
C LEU A 35 -17.70 13.75 -21.04
N ASP A 36 -16.84 14.05 -22.03
CA ASP A 36 -16.79 13.23 -23.26
C ASP A 36 -15.38 12.83 -23.73
N GLU A 37 -14.30 13.34 -23.12
CA GLU A 37 -12.94 13.00 -23.59
C GLU A 37 -12.32 11.79 -22.88
N TYR A 38 -12.70 11.50 -21.64
CA TYR A 38 -12.11 10.40 -20.86
C TYR A 38 -12.72 9.02 -21.17
N ALA A 39 -13.95 8.96 -21.69
CA ALA A 39 -14.62 7.69 -22.01
C ALA A 39 -14.10 7.02 -23.30
N LYS A 40 -13.49 7.79 -24.21
CA LYS A 40 -12.91 7.22 -25.45
C LYS A 40 -11.56 6.55 -25.25
N ALA A 41 -10.75 7.03 -24.30
CA ALA A 41 -9.41 6.48 -24.05
C ALA A 41 -9.45 5.10 -23.35
N GLU A 42 -10.49 4.82 -22.56
CA GLU A 42 -10.60 3.59 -21.79
C GLU A 42 -11.03 2.39 -22.66
N ILE A 43 -11.86 2.62 -23.70
CA ILE A 43 -12.30 1.58 -24.64
C ILE A 43 -11.18 1.16 -25.62
N GLU A 44 -10.26 2.06 -25.96
CA GLU A 44 -9.15 1.75 -26.87
C GLU A 44 -8.03 0.96 -26.16
N ALA A 45 -7.84 1.18 -24.85
CA ALA A 45 -6.86 0.47 -24.03
C ALA A 45 -7.26 -0.98 -23.73
N GLU A 46 -8.55 -1.28 -23.52
CA GLU A 46 -9.03 -2.66 -23.32
C GLU A 46 -8.86 -3.53 -24.57
N LYS A 47 -9.04 -2.95 -25.77
CA LYS A 47 -8.87 -3.70 -27.03
C LYS A 47 -7.41 -4.06 -27.31
N ALA A 48 -6.47 -3.21 -26.90
CA ALA A 48 -5.03 -3.46 -27.05
C ALA A 48 -4.48 -4.51 -26.07
N PHE A 49 -5.13 -4.70 -24.90
CA PHE A 49 -4.71 -5.69 -23.91
C PHE A 49 -5.14 -7.12 -24.29
N ALA A 50 -6.32 -7.26 -24.91
CA ALA A 50 -6.83 -8.55 -25.37
C ALA A 50 -5.99 -9.17 -26.51
N GLU A 51 -5.48 -8.35 -27.44
CA GLU A 51 -4.63 -8.83 -28.55
C GLU A 51 -3.26 -9.31 -28.06
N LYS A 52 -2.76 -8.77 -26.95
CA LYS A 52 -1.45 -9.14 -26.39
C LYS A 52 -1.47 -10.50 -25.67
N LEU A 53 -2.62 -10.90 -25.12
CA LEU A 53 -2.75 -12.16 -24.38
C LEU A 53 -2.79 -13.40 -25.29
N GLU A 54 -3.30 -13.27 -26.52
CA GLU A 54 -3.38 -14.36 -27.50
C GLU A 54 -2.01 -14.67 -28.14
N LYS A 55 -1.10 -13.69 -28.19
CA LYS A 55 0.24 -13.88 -28.78
C LYS A 55 1.21 -14.65 -27.88
N GLU A 56 0.93 -14.76 -26.59
CA GLU A 56 1.83 -15.39 -25.61
C GLU A 56 1.47 -16.87 -25.33
N LYS A 57 0.28 -17.33 -25.71
CA LYS A 57 -0.11 -18.75 -25.60
C LYS A 57 0.43 -19.65 -26.73
N GLY A 58 1.08 -19.08 -27.74
CA GLY A 58 1.58 -19.81 -28.91
C GLY A 58 3.02 -20.34 -28.82
N PHE A 59 3.77 -20.10 -27.73
CA PHE A 59 5.21 -20.38 -27.68
C PHE A 59 5.64 -21.60 -26.83
N LEU A 60 4.73 -22.28 -26.13
CA LEU A 60 5.09 -23.42 -25.26
C LEU A 60 4.50 -24.75 -25.77
N GLY A 61 5.02 -25.22 -26.91
CA GLY A 61 4.55 -26.46 -27.52
C GLY A 61 5.58 -27.13 -28.41
N GLN A 62 6.72 -27.55 -27.85
CA GLN A 62 7.45 -28.67 -28.43
C GLN A 62 8.25 -29.41 -27.36
N ALA A 63 7.67 -30.55 -26.94
CA ALA A 63 8.33 -31.58 -26.16
C ALA A 63 9.37 -32.29 -27.04
N GLY A 64 10.58 -32.46 -26.49
CA GLY A 64 11.62 -33.36 -27.00
C GLY A 64 11.96 -34.39 -25.92
N GLU A 65 11.44 -35.59 -26.10
CA GLU A 65 11.98 -36.88 -25.63
C GLU A 65 12.93 -37.37 -26.75
N GLU A 66 14.07 -38.02 -26.60
CA GLU A 66 14.82 -38.70 -25.54
C GLU A 66 16.27 -38.88 -26.07
N ASP A 67 17.23 -39.14 -25.16
CA ASP A 67 18.26 -40.20 -25.27
C ASP A 67 19.64 -39.79 -24.71
N GLY A 68 20.11 -40.59 -23.75
CA GLY A 68 21.45 -41.14 -23.84
C GLY A 68 22.63 -40.44 -23.16
N SER A 69 23.02 -41.01 -22.01
CA SER A 69 24.42 -41.24 -21.60
C SER A 69 25.19 -40.16 -20.81
N VAL A 70 25.10 -40.31 -19.48
CA VAL A 70 26.22 -40.45 -18.51
C VAL A 70 27.47 -39.58 -18.71
N THR A 71 27.76 -38.68 -17.77
CA THR A 71 29.06 -38.63 -17.06
C THR A 71 28.89 -38.00 -15.67
N GLN A 72 29.48 -38.67 -14.69
CA GLN A 72 29.60 -38.25 -13.29
C GLN A 72 30.26 -36.88 -13.14
N ALA A 73 29.66 -36.02 -12.32
CA ALA A 73 30.38 -35.08 -11.46
C ALA A 73 29.57 -34.90 -10.17
N ALA A 74 29.97 -35.65 -9.15
CA ALA A 74 29.50 -35.45 -7.79
C ALA A 74 30.10 -34.15 -7.24
N ALA A 75 29.25 -33.16 -6.95
CA ALA A 75 29.42 -32.20 -5.87
C ALA A 75 28.14 -31.36 -5.70
N GLN A 76 27.55 -31.46 -4.50
CA GLN A 76 26.61 -30.51 -3.88
C GLN A 76 25.15 -30.55 -4.35
N VAL A 77 24.42 -31.52 -3.78
CA VAL A 77 22.97 -31.39 -3.53
C VAL A 77 22.75 -31.59 -2.04
N GLN A 78 23.11 -30.58 -1.25
CA GLN A 78 22.66 -30.44 0.13
C GLN A 78 22.38 -28.95 0.34
N THR A 79 21.25 -28.65 1.01
CA THR A 79 20.67 -27.33 1.36
C THR A 79 19.65 -26.71 0.40
N ASP A 80 18.48 -27.33 0.20
CA ASP A 80 17.27 -26.59 -0.27
C ASP A 80 16.09 -26.62 0.70
N GLU A 81 16.04 -27.58 1.65
CA GLU A 81 14.92 -27.65 2.61
C GLU A 81 14.94 -26.53 3.66
N ALA A 82 16.12 -26.05 4.06
CA ALA A 82 16.23 -24.90 4.96
C ALA A 82 15.80 -23.58 4.30
N SER A 83 15.97 -23.45 2.97
CA SER A 83 15.59 -22.25 2.23
C SER A 83 14.07 -22.14 2.06
N ALA A 84 13.36 -23.27 1.96
CA ALA A 84 11.90 -23.30 1.87
C ALA A 84 11.21 -22.80 3.15
N MET A 85 11.68 -23.23 4.34
CA MET A 85 11.14 -22.74 5.62
C MET A 85 11.44 -21.26 5.84
N GLN A 86 12.65 -20.80 5.48
CA GLN A 86 12.99 -19.37 5.50
C GLN A 86 12.16 -18.57 4.49
N LYS A 87 11.75 -19.19 3.37
CA LYS A 87 10.90 -18.55 2.37
C LYS A 87 9.53 -18.18 2.92
N ASP A 88 8.97 -19.02 3.77
CA ASP A 88 7.66 -18.79 4.38
C ASP A 88 7.73 -17.74 5.50
N GLU A 89 8.83 -17.72 6.27
CA GLU A 89 9.04 -16.72 7.31
C GLU A 89 9.16 -15.30 6.74
N VAL A 90 10.04 -15.08 5.74
CA VAL A 90 10.22 -13.75 5.11
C VAL A 90 8.90 -13.27 4.49
N MET A 91 8.15 -14.17 3.87
CA MET A 91 6.86 -13.83 3.27
C MET A 91 5.85 -13.39 4.33
N THR A 92 5.78 -14.10 5.44
CA THR A 92 4.89 -13.77 6.57
C THR A 92 5.24 -12.42 7.19
N GLU A 93 6.53 -12.13 7.40
CA GLU A 93 6.99 -10.86 7.94
C GLU A 93 6.66 -9.69 7.00
N VAL A 94 6.93 -9.85 5.70
CA VAL A 94 6.60 -8.83 4.70
C VAL A 94 5.09 -8.58 4.66
N GLN A 95 4.27 -9.62 4.67
CA GLN A 95 2.81 -9.47 4.71
C GLN A 95 2.34 -8.77 5.99
N SER A 96 2.92 -9.11 7.14
CA SER A 96 2.62 -8.46 8.42
C SER A 96 2.89 -6.94 8.34
N ILE A 97 4.08 -6.54 7.86
CA ILE A 97 4.44 -5.13 7.68
C ILE A 97 3.47 -4.42 6.72
N LEU A 98 3.10 -5.07 5.61
CA LEU A 98 2.18 -4.50 4.63
C LEU A 98 0.77 -4.32 5.20
N GLN A 99 0.27 -5.27 5.98
CA GLN A 99 -1.10 -5.25 6.53
C GLN A 99 -1.25 -4.36 7.77
N GLU A 100 -0.17 -4.11 8.51
CA GLU A 100 -0.17 -3.30 9.73
C GLU A 100 -0.82 -1.92 9.48
N GLY A 101 -1.76 -1.51 10.35
CA GLY A 101 -2.42 -0.20 10.24
C GLY A 101 -3.46 -0.07 9.12
N LEU A 102 -3.66 -1.08 8.26
CA LEU A 102 -4.61 -1.03 7.15
C LEU A 102 -5.99 -1.63 7.48
N ALA A 103 -6.14 -2.35 8.60
CA ALA A 103 -7.41 -2.95 9.02
C ALA A 103 -8.63 -2.00 9.00
N PRO A 104 -8.57 -0.77 9.54
CA PRO A 104 -9.71 0.14 9.50
C PRO A 104 -10.05 0.61 8.06
N LEU A 105 -9.04 0.78 7.20
CA LEU A 105 -9.24 1.15 5.80
C LEU A 105 -9.82 -0.01 4.99
N TYR A 106 -9.35 -1.22 5.27
CA TYR A 106 -9.85 -2.40 4.62
C TYR A 106 -11.34 -2.64 4.94
N ALA A 107 -11.78 -2.32 6.16
CA ALA A 107 -13.20 -2.45 6.54
C ALA A 107 -14.11 -1.56 5.67
N THR A 108 -13.69 -0.33 5.36
CA THR A 108 -14.48 0.66 4.61
C THR A 108 -14.44 0.47 3.10
N LEU A 109 -13.54 -0.37 2.57
CA LEU A 109 -13.41 -0.63 1.14
C LEU A 109 -14.68 -1.30 0.54
N PRO A 110 -15.10 -0.90 -0.68
CA PRO A 110 -16.15 -1.61 -1.42
C PRO A 110 -15.66 -3.01 -1.87
N PRO A 111 -16.58 -3.97 -2.12
CA PRO A 111 -16.21 -5.37 -2.41
C PRO A 111 -15.26 -5.53 -3.60
N ASP A 112 -15.46 -4.74 -4.65
CA ASP A 112 -14.63 -4.78 -5.86
C ASP A 112 -13.21 -4.25 -5.60
N ALA A 113 -13.07 -3.18 -4.81
CA ALA A 113 -11.77 -2.67 -4.40
C ALA A 113 -11.07 -3.60 -3.41
N LYS A 114 -11.80 -4.30 -2.53
CA LYS A 114 -11.22 -5.33 -1.62
C LYS A 114 -10.54 -6.44 -2.41
N LEU A 115 -11.18 -6.93 -3.47
CA LEU A 115 -10.60 -7.98 -4.32
C LEU A 115 -9.31 -7.49 -4.98
N ARG A 116 -9.35 -6.32 -5.63
CA ARG A 116 -8.17 -5.72 -6.25
C ARG A 116 -7.03 -5.48 -5.25
N PHE A 117 -7.37 -4.97 -4.07
CA PHE A 117 -6.43 -4.73 -2.99
C PHE A 117 -5.74 -6.01 -2.50
N GLN A 118 -6.49 -7.11 -2.34
CA GLN A 118 -5.93 -8.41 -1.96
C GLN A 118 -5.02 -8.98 -3.04
N THR A 119 -5.49 -9.04 -4.29
CA THR A 119 -4.70 -9.57 -5.41
C THR A 119 -3.40 -8.78 -5.57
N LYS A 120 -3.47 -7.44 -5.58
CA LYS A 120 -2.29 -6.58 -5.66
C LYS A 120 -1.40 -6.70 -4.43
N GLY A 121 -1.98 -6.87 -3.24
CA GLY A 121 -1.22 -7.10 -2.00
C GLY A 121 -0.39 -8.38 -2.06
N LEU A 122 -0.92 -9.46 -2.63
CA LEU A 122 -0.19 -10.70 -2.86
C LEU A 122 0.96 -10.50 -3.85
N GLU A 123 0.71 -9.84 -4.98
CA GLU A 123 1.75 -9.53 -6.00
C GLU A 123 2.89 -8.69 -5.42
N VAL A 124 2.54 -7.63 -4.68
CA VAL A 124 3.51 -6.72 -4.05
C VAL A 124 4.28 -7.43 -2.95
N SER A 125 3.61 -8.19 -2.08
CA SER A 125 4.29 -8.98 -1.04
C SER A 125 5.29 -9.96 -1.65
N THR A 126 4.90 -10.69 -2.71
CA THR A 126 5.79 -11.63 -3.42
C THR A 126 7.02 -10.93 -3.99
N SER A 127 6.84 -9.78 -4.66
CA SER A 127 7.94 -9.01 -5.23
C SER A 127 8.91 -8.48 -4.16
N ILE A 128 8.38 -8.01 -3.03
CA ILE A 128 9.18 -7.49 -1.93
C ILE A 128 9.93 -8.64 -1.23
N THR A 129 9.26 -9.75 -0.97
CA THR A 129 9.87 -10.95 -0.40
C THR A 129 11.06 -11.43 -1.24
N ASP A 130 10.93 -11.43 -2.56
CA ASP A 130 12.05 -11.77 -3.46
C ASP A 130 13.24 -10.82 -3.30
N MET A 131 12.98 -9.49 -3.27
CA MET A 131 14.04 -8.50 -3.06
C MET A 131 14.74 -8.62 -1.69
N VAL A 132 13.98 -8.91 -0.63
CA VAL A 132 14.52 -9.11 0.73
C VAL A 132 15.37 -10.38 0.79
N LYS A 133 14.93 -11.47 0.17
CA LYS A 133 15.71 -12.73 0.14
C LYS A 133 17.05 -12.59 -0.56
N HIS A 134 17.07 -11.84 -1.64
CA HIS A 134 18.29 -11.59 -2.39
C HIS A 134 19.19 -10.51 -1.76
N LEU A 135 18.79 -9.92 -0.61
CA LEU A 135 19.47 -8.80 0.04
C LEU A 135 19.78 -7.65 -0.94
N LYS A 136 18.86 -7.43 -1.88
CA LYS A 136 18.95 -6.43 -2.96
C LYS A 136 17.73 -5.53 -2.93
N VAL A 137 17.39 -5.07 -1.73
CA VAL A 137 16.27 -4.15 -1.53
C VAL A 137 16.62 -2.79 -2.12
N ASN A 138 15.88 -2.40 -3.16
CA ASN A 138 15.92 -1.05 -3.69
C ASN A 138 14.80 -0.22 -3.06
N THR A 139 15.15 0.68 -2.14
CA THR A 139 14.20 1.54 -1.41
C THR A 139 13.24 2.27 -2.33
N LYS A 140 13.71 2.80 -3.46
CA LYS A 140 12.85 3.51 -4.43
C LYS A 140 11.83 2.57 -5.06
N LYS A 141 12.27 1.37 -5.43
CA LYS A 141 11.39 0.36 -6.04
C LYS A 141 10.34 -0.14 -5.04
N VAL A 142 10.73 -0.42 -3.80
CA VAL A 142 9.80 -0.82 -2.73
C VAL A 142 8.78 0.27 -2.46
N LEU A 143 9.23 1.52 -2.33
CA LEU A 143 8.34 2.66 -2.09
C LEU A 143 7.30 2.80 -3.21
N LEU A 144 7.71 2.68 -4.47
CA LEU A 144 6.79 2.74 -5.61
C LEU A 144 5.78 1.59 -5.60
N LEU A 145 6.23 0.35 -5.37
CA LEU A 145 5.32 -0.81 -5.30
C LEU A 145 4.27 -0.65 -4.20
N ILE A 146 4.68 -0.22 -3.00
CA ILE A 146 3.75 -0.05 -1.88
C ILE A 146 2.82 1.13 -2.15
N ARG A 147 3.34 2.25 -2.65
CA ARG A 147 2.52 3.42 -3.00
C ARG A 147 1.47 3.07 -4.05
N ASP A 148 1.87 2.42 -5.14
CA ASP A 148 0.99 2.10 -6.24
C ASP A 148 -0.08 1.08 -5.83
N TRP A 149 0.26 0.16 -4.92
CA TRP A 149 -0.73 -0.71 -4.27
C TRP A 149 -1.69 0.05 -3.36
N LEU A 150 -1.19 0.93 -2.50
CA LEU A 150 -2.03 1.72 -1.59
C LEU A 150 -2.97 2.68 -2.33
N LEU A 151 -2.57 3.17 -3.50
CA LEU A 151 -3.41 4.00 -4.38
C LEU A 151 -4.63 3.26 -4.97
N THR A 152 -4.69 1.93 -4.86
CA THR A 152 -5.88 1.15 -5.25
C THR A 152 -7.08 1.39 -4.33
N ILE A 153 -6.86 2.02 -3.16
CA ILE A 153 -7.89 2.33 -2.18
C ILE A 153 -8.57 3.65 -2.58
N PRO A 154 -9.81 3.63 -3.10
CA PRO A 154 -10.56 4.85 -3.33
C PRO A 154 -10.87 5.51 -1.99
N SER A 155 -10.89 6.85 -1.95
CA SER A 155 -11.35 7.67 -0.81
C SER A 155 -10.38 7.88 0.36
N VAL A 156 -9.11 7.46 0.27
CA VAL A 156 -8.10 7.78 1.30
C VAL A 156 -7.21 8.94 0.85
N ASN A 157 -6.82 9.77 1.82
CA ASN A 157 -5.93 10.92 1.57
C ASN A 157 -4.59 10.46 1.00
N LYS A 158 -4.18 11.06 -0.12
CA LYS A 158 -2.90 10.77 -0.79
C LYS A 158 -1.68 10.95 0.13
N PHE A 159 -1.70 11.96 1.01
CA PHE A 159 -0.61 12.17 1.96
C PHE A 159 -0.50 11.01 2.96
N PHE A 160 -1.64 10.48 3.41
CA PHE A 160 -1.65 9.32 4.29
C PHE A 160 -1.04 8.10 3.59
N LEU A 161 -1.46 7.81 2.35
CA LEU A 161 -0.92 6.67 1.59
C LEU A 161 0.59 6.80 1.33
N GLU A 162 1.07 8.02 1.08
CA GLU A 162 2.50 8.27 0.92
C GLU A 162 3.29 8.05 2.22
N GLN A 163 2.77 8.52 3.35
CA GLN A 163 3.42 8.33 4.64
C GLN A 163 3.43 6.85 5.05
N GLU A 164 2.31 6.15 4.87
CA GLU A 164 2.25 4.70 5.07
C GLU A 164 3.23 3.95 4.18
N ALA A 165 3.34 4.34 2.90
CA ALA A 165 4.31 3.73 1.99
C ALA A 165 5.75 3.94 2.46
N LYS A 166 6.11 5.14 2.96
CA LYS A 166 7.44 5.42 3.52
C LYS A 166 7.71 4.58 4.77
N ILE A 167 6.80 4.60 5.74
CA ILE A 167 6.93 3.85 7.01
C ILE A 167 7.14 2.35 6.72
N LYS A 168 6.35 1.78 5.81
CA LYS A 168 6.46 0.37 5.43
C LYS A 168 7.75 0.07 4.69
N THR A 169 8.18 0.97 3.80
CA THR A 169 9.47 0.84 3.11
C THR A 169 10.62 0.82 4.10
N ASP A 170 10.62 1.72 5.08
CA ASP A 170 11.67 1.80 6.10
C ASP A 170 11.72 0.50 6.91
N LYS A 171 10.57 -0.05 7.30
CA LYS A 171 10.48 -1.36 7.99
C LYS A 171 11.06 -2.51 7.15
N ILE A 172 10.81 -2.52 5.85
CA ILE A 172 11.35 -3.56 4.94
C ILE A 172 12.88 -3.44 4.79
N VAL A 173 13.41 -2.22 4.73
CA VAL A 173 14.87 -2.00 4.68
C VAL A 173 15.52 -2.46 5.98
N ILE A 174 14.90 -2.16 7.13
CA ILE A 174 15.37 -2.66 8.43
C ILE A 174 15.35 -4.19 8.45
N LEU A 175 14.28 -4.82 7.95
CA LEU A 175 14.18 -6.28 7.89
C LEU A 175 15.33 -6.92 7.08
N GLU A 176 15.67 -6.33 5.94
CA GLU A 176 16.81 -6.77 5.12
C GLU A 176 18.13 -6.64 5.87
N GLN A 177 18.34 -5.49 6.52
CA GLN A 177 19.56 -5.23 7.28
C GLN A 177 19.73 -6.21 8.45
N THR A 178 18.67 -6.47 9.23
CA THR A 178 18.70 -7.45 10.32
C THR A 178 19.06 -8.84 9.81
N ARG A 179 18.42 -9.29 8.71
CA ARG A 179 18.72 -10.62 8.12
C ARG A 179 20.14 -10.71 7.57
N LYS A 180 20.66 -9.62 7.02
CA LYS A 180 22.06 -9.54 6.56
C LYS A 180 23.05 -9.65 7.71
N GLU A 181 22.75 -9.04 8.86
CA GLU A 181 23.56 -9.15 10.07
C GLU A 181 23.52 -10.59 10.63
N ASP A 182 22.35 -11.23 10.69
CA ASP A 182 22.20 -12.61 11.14
C ASP A 182 22.97 -13.62 10.27
N GLN A 183 22.96 -13.41 8.95
CA GLN A 183 23.76 -14.23 8.02
C GLN A 183 25.27 -14.05 8.21
N GLN A 184 25.73 -12.89 8.68
CA GLN A 184 27.15 -12.62 8.93
C GLN A 184 27.62 -13.11 10.30
N ASN A 185 26.70 -13.23 11.26
CA ASN A 185 27.02 -13.58 12.66
C ASN A 185 26.85 -15.07 12.97
N THR A 186 26.58 -15.92 11.98
CA THR A 186 26.54 -17.38 12.15
C THR A 186 27.97 -17.94 12.09
N PRO A 187 28.57 -18.38 13.21
CA PRO A 187 29.90 -18.98 13.19
C PRO A 187 29.87 -20.35 12.48
N LEU A 188 30.83 -20.57 11.57
CA LEU A 188 31.11 -21.85 10.91
C LEU A 188 31.52 -22.95 11.91
#